data_AF-A0A5K1I5T6-F1
#
_entry.id   AF-A0A5K1I5T6-F1
#
_cell.length_a   1.000
_cell.length_b   1.000
_cell.length_c   1.000
_cell.angle_alpha   90.00
_cell.angle_beta   90.00
_cell.angle_gamma   90.00
#
_symmetry.space_group_name_H-M   'P 1'
#
loop_
_entity.id
_entity.type
_entity.pdbx_description
1 polymer ?
#
loop_
_entity_poly.entity_id
_entity_poly.type
_entity_poly.pdbx_seq_one_letter_code
_entity_poly.pdbx_strand_id
1 'polypeptide(L)'
;MIWHVQNENFILDSTRIFMKAFHLLLFNGSFIFPECILIFGLILLLMIDLTSDQKDTPWLYFISSTSLVMSITALLFRWREEPMISFSGNFQTNNFNEIFQFLILLCSTLCIPLSVEYIECTEMAITEFLLFVLTATLGGMFLCGANDLITIFVAPECFSLCSYLLSGYTKRDVRSNEATTKYLLMGGASSSILVYGFSWLYGSSGGEIELQEIVNGLINTQMYNSPGISIALISITVGIGFKLSPAPFHQWTPDVYEGVRFVRQIPTSISISSQRCLNFSKLHGHAEEKCYPHS
;
A
#
# COMPACT_ATOMS: atom_id res chain seq x y z
N MET A 1 -14.72 37.10 27.77
CA MET A 1 -13.24 37.21 27.79
C MET A 1 -12.56 35.86 28.06
N ILE A 2 -13.07 35.03 28.97
CA ILE A 2 -12.48 33.71 29.33
C ILE A 2 -12.55 32.69 28.17
N TRP A 3 -13.62 32.67 27.38
CA TRP A 3 -13.77 31.76 26.22
C TRP A 3 -12.78 32.00 25.08
N HIS A 4 -12.29 33.24 24.90
CA HIS A 4 -11.36 33.57 23.82
C HIS A 4 -9.92 33.12 24.15
N VAL A 5 -9.53 33.24 25.42
CA VAL A 5 -8.21 32.83 25.92
C VAL A 5 -8.04 31.30 25.94
N GLN A 6 -9.13 30.57 26.16
CA GLN A 6 -9.10 29.10 26.21
C GLN A 6 -8.95 28.47 24.81
N ASN A 7 -9.45 29.14 23.77
CA ASN A 7 -9.29 28.73 22.37
C ASN A 7 -7.85 28.97 21.87
N GLU A 8 -7.24 30.11 22.23
CA GLU A 8 -5.85 30.42 21.86
C GLU A 8 -4.84 29.45 22.51
N ASN A 9 -5.07 29.06 23.77
CA ASN A 9 -4.23 28.08 24.45
C ASN A 9 -4.38 26.66 23.86
N PHE A 10 -5.57 26.27 23.39
CA PHE A 10 -5.78 24.99 22.71
C PHE A 10 -5.09 24.94 21.34
N ILE A 11 -5.16 26.02 20.57
CA ILE A 11 -4.48 26.13 19.26
C ILE A 11 -2.95 26.17 19.46
N LEU A 12 -2.46 26.85 20.50
CA LEU A 12 -1.04 26.89 20.83
C LEU A 12 -0.50 25.54 21.34
N ASP A 13 -1.29 24.78 22.11
CA ASP A 13 -0.89 23.42 22.51
C ASP A 13 -0.96 22.44 21.34
N SER A 14 -1.99 22.52 20.49
CA SER A 14 -2.08 21.69 19.28
C SER A 14 -0.92 21.96 18.32
N THR A 15 -0.53 23.23 18.13
CA THR A 15 0.60 23.59 17.27
C THR A 15 1.95 23.23 17.91
N ARG A 16 2.06 23.27 19.24
CA ARG A 16 3.27 22.86 19.98
C ARG A 16 3.42 21.33 20.01
N ILE A 17 2.34 20.57 20.11
CA ILE A 17 2.31 19.11 19.95
C ILE A 17 2.65 18.74 18.51
N PHE A 18 2.04 19.41 17.53
CA PHE A 18 2.37 19.22 16.11
C PHE A 18 3.84 19.54 15.82
N MET A 19 4.37 20.65 16.33
CA MET A 19 5.79 20.99 16.18
C MET A 19 6.71 20.01 16.90
N LYS A 20 6.35 19.50 18.08
CA LYS A 20 7.12 18.46 18.77
C LYS A 20 7.10 17.14 18.01
N ALA A 21 5.93 16.72 17.50
CA ALA A 21 5.81 15.53 16.67
C ALA A 21 6.60 15.68 15.36
N PHE A 22 6.52 16.84 14.73
CA PHE A 22 7.28 17.19 13.53
C PHE A 22 8.79 17.24 13.78
N HIS A 23 9.23 17.80 14.91
CA HIS A 23 10.64 17.84 15.29
C HIS A 23 11.17 16.45 15.69
N LEU A 24 10.35 15.61 16.32
CA LEU A 24 10.70 14.23 16.65
C LEU A 24 10.75 13.35 15.39
N LEU A 25 9.88 13.62 14.42
CA LEU A 25 9.87 13.01 13.09
C LEU A 25 11.04 13.49 12.22
N LEU A 26 11.51 14.73 12.35
CA LEU A 26 12.72 15.21 11.65
C LEU A 26 14.02 14.69 12.28
N PHE A 27 14.10 14.55 13.61
CA PHE A 27 15.33 14.16 14.29
C PHE A 27 15.51 12.63 14.41
N ASN A 28 14.43 11.85 14.55
CA ASN A 28 14.48 10.37 14.56
C ASN A 28 13.96 9.72 13.26
N GLY A 29 13.34 10.49 12.36
CA GLY A 29 12.68 9.98 11.15
C GLY A 29 13.46 10.16 9.86
N SER A 30 14.79 10.30 9.90
CA SER A 30 15.64 10.13 8.71
C SER A 30 15.33 8.81 7.98
N PHE A 31 14.89 7.78 8.71
CA PHE A 31 14.49 6.49 8.18
C PHE A 31 13.14 6.50 7.44
N ILE A 32 12.17 7.30 7.87
CA ILE A 32 10.81 7.36 7.29
C ILE A 32 10.66 8.57 6.34
N PHE A 33 11.78 9.20 5.98
CA PHE A 33 11.79 10.37 5.12
C PHE A 33 11.12 10.14 3.75
N PRO A 34 11.36 9.04 3.01
CA PRO A 34 10.69 8.84 1.72
C PRO A 34 9.18 8.60 1.87
N GLU A 35 8.72 7.95 2.94
CA GLU A 35 7.30 7.79 3.24
C GLU A 35 6.65 9.13 3.61
N CYS A 36 7.36 9.99 4.36
CA CYS A 36 6.87 11.33 4.71
C CYS A 36 6.68 12.23 3.48
N ILE A 37 7.56 12.13 2.50
CA ILE A 37 7.41 12.84 1.21
C ILE A 37 6.13 12.41 0.51
N LEU A 38 5.82 11.10 0.49
CA LEU A 38 4.57 10.61 -0.09
C LEU A 38 3.34 11.07 0.68
N ILE A 39 3.37 11.04 2.02
CA ILE A 39 2.28 11.54 2.86
C ILE A 39 2.01 13.01 2.55
N PHE A 40 3.08 13.81 2.46
CA PHE A 40 2.96 15.22 2.11
C PHE A 40 2.38 15.42 0.71
N GLY A 41 2.85 14.64 -0.28
CA GLY A 41 2.28 14.63 -1.64
C GLY A 41 0.79 14.28 -1.67
N LEU A 42 0.37 13.30 -0.87
CA LEU A 42 -1.03 12.87 -0.76
C LEU A 42 -1.91 13.95 -0.12
N ILE A 43 -1.44 14.61 0.95
CA ILE A 43 -2.14 15.73 1.59
C ILE A 43 -2.27 16.90 0.61
N LEU A 44 -1.19 17.22 -0.11
CA LEU A 44 -1.19 18.31 -1.09
C LEU A 44 -2.17 18.02 -2.24
N LEU A 45 -2.19 16.77 -2.73
CA LEU A 45 -3.16 16.32 -3.74
C LEU A 45 -4.60 16.47 -3.26
N LEU A 46 -4.91 16.06 -2.02
CA LEU A 46 -6.24 16.25 -1.43
C LEU A 46 -6.62 17.73 -1.26
N MET A 47 -5.67 18.57 -0.85
CA MET A 47 -5.92 20.01 -0.70
C MET A 47 -6.24 20.68 -2.04
N ILE A 48 -5.57 20.28 -3.11
CA ILE A 48 -5.84 20.82 -4.46
C ILE A 48 -7.19 20.31 -4.97
N ASP A 49 -7.52 19.04 -4.76
CA ASP A 49 -8.83 18.51 -5.16
C ASP A 49 -9.99 19.23 -4.47
N LEU A 50 -9.83 19.58 -3.18
CA LEU A 50 -10.82 20.34 -2.43
C LEU A 50 -10.95 21.81 -2.87
N THR A 51 -9.94 22.38 -3.51
CA THR A 51 -9.89 23.81 -3.85
C THR A 51 -10.03 24.10 -5.34
N SER A 52 -9.72 23.14 -6.22
CA SER A 52 -9.75 23.31 -7.67
C SER A 52 -11.05 22.81 -8.28
N ASP A 53 -11.68 23.65 -9.11
CA ASP A 53 -12.84 23.29 -9.92
C ASP A 53 -12.43 22.40 -11.11
N GLN A 54 -12.19 21.11 -10.90
CA GLN A 54 -12.10 19.98 -11.88
C GLN A 54 -11.29 20.17 -13.20
N LYS A 55 -10.64 21.32 -13.44
CA LYS A 55 -10.03 21.71 -14.72
C LYS A 55 -8.50 21.57 -14.74
N ASP A 56 -7.87 21.37 -13.59
CA ASP A 56 -6.41 21.29 -13.46
C ASP A 56 -5.89 19.84 -13.45
N THR A 57 -6.44 18.98 -14.32
CA THR A 57 -6.05 17.57 -14.45
C THR A 57 -4.54 17.32 -14.65
N PRO A 58 -3.77 18.11 -15.44
CA PRO A 58 -2.34 17.85 -15.60
C PRO A 58 -1.52 18.18 -14.34
N TRP A 59 -1.99 19.12 -13.51
CA TRP A 59 -1.31 19.50 -12.28
C TRP A 59 -1.36 18.37 -11.24
N LEU A 60 -2.48 17.64 -11.14
CA LEU A 60 -2.62 16.49 -10.24
C LEU A 60 -1.65 15.36 -10.59
N TYR A 61 -1.48 15.06 -11.88
CA TYR A 61 -0.49 14.08 -12.35
C TYR A 61 0.94 14.54 -12.07
N PHE A 62 1.23 15.84 -12.27
CA PHE A 62 2.55 16.38 -12.01
C PHE A 62 2.92 16.28 -10.53
N ILE A 63 1.99 16.62 -9.63
CA ILE A 63 2.22 16.56 -8.17
C ILE A 63 2.45 15.13 -7.69
N SER A 64 1.59 14.19 -8.11
CA SER A 64 1.73 12.78 -7.73
C SER A 64 3.05 12.19 -8.25
N SER A 65 3.37 12.41 -9.53
CA SER A 65 4.63 11.93 -10.13
C SER A 65 5.86 12.56 -9.47
N THR A 66 5.87 13.86 -9.22
CA THR A 66 6.99 14.54 -8.55
C THR A 66 7.19 14.04 -7.12
N SER A 67 6.11 13.77 -6.37
CA SER A 67 6.21 13.22 -5.01
C SER A 67 6.86 11.82 -4.99
N LEU A 68 6.54 10.97 -5.98
CA LEU A 68 7.14 9.64 -6.13
C LEU A 68 8.62 9.75 -6.52
N VAL A 69 8.97 10.61 -7.49
CA VAL A 69 10.36 10.83 -7.90
C VAL A 69 11.20 11.40 -6.75
N MET A 70 10.66 12.34 -5.98
CA MET A 70 11.32 12.88 -4.79
C MET A 70 11.52 11.81 -3.70
N SER A 71 10.58 10.88 -3.56
CA SER A 71 10.72 9.76 -2.63
C SER A 71 11.80 8.76 -3.08
N ILE A 72 11.91 8.52 -4.40
CA ILE A 72 12.98 7.70 -4.99
C ILE A 72 14.34 8.35 -4.75
N THR A 73 14.48 9.65 -5.02
CA THR A 73 15.76 10.34 -4.83
C THR A 73 16.16 10.35 -3.36
N ALA A 74 15.22 10.60 -2.45
CA ALA A 74 15.45 10.48 -1.01
C ALA A 74 15.98 9.10 -0.60
N LEU A 75 15.40 8.02 -1.13
CA LEU A 75 15.85 6.65 -0.86
C LEU A 75 17.27 6.40 -1.40
N LEU A 76 17.60 6.91 -2.59
CA LEU A 76 18.95 6.80 -3.16
C LEU A 76 20.01 7.57 -2.35
N PHE A 77 19.65 8.71 -1.75
CA PHE A 77 20.55 9.43 -0.84
C PHE A 77 20.77 8.65 0.46
N ARG A 78 19.73 7.99 0.99
CA ARG A 78 19.79 7.18 2.22
C ARG A 78 20.66 5.93 2.07
N TRP A 79 20.74 5.33 0.89
CA TRP A 79 21.55 4.13 0.61
C TRP A 79 23.03 4.27 1.03
N ARG A 80 23.54 5.50 1.19
CA ARG A 80 24.93 5.79 1.57
C ARG A 80 25.17 5.80 3.08
N GLU A 81 24.12 5.69 3.90
CA GLU A 81 24.18 5.70 5.35
C GLU A 81 24.25 4.27 5.94
N GLU A 82 24.89 4.12 7.10
CA GLU A 82 25.02 2.82 7.78
C GLU A 82 23.66 2.35 8.34
N PRO A 83 23.35 1.03 8.31
CA PRO A 83 22.08 0.51 8.79
C PRO A 83 21.95 0.73 10.30
N MET A 84 20.91 1.47 10.69
CA MET A 84 20.59 1.79 12.08
C MET A 84 19.14 1.37 12.39
N ILE A 85 18.92 0.84 13.58
CA ILE A 85 17.59 0.38 14.04
C ILE A 85 16.87 1.59 14.64
N SER A 86 15.63 1.87 14.21
CA SER A 86 14.81 2.98 14.70
C SER A 86 13.47 2.50 15.28
N PHE A 87 12.75 3.38 15.97
CA PHE A 87 11.46 3.10 16.61
C PHE A 87 11.47 1.93 17.61
N SER A 88 12.45 1.92 18.52
CA SER A 88 12.54 0.90 19.59
C SER A 88 12.70 -0.55 19.09
N GLY A 89 13.01 -0.77 17.81
CA GLY A 89 13.08 -2.11 17.21
C GLY A 89 11.98 -2.40 16.18
N ASN A 90 10.92 -1.61 16.12
CA ASN A 90 9.74 -1.89 15.29
C ASN A 90 9.96 -1.65 13.78
N PHE A 91 10.90 -0.78 13.40
CA PHE A 91 11.20 -0.48 12.01
C PHE A 91 12.69 -0.65 11.72
N GLN A 92 13.02 -1.64 10.89
CA GLN A 92 14.39 -1.95 10.54
C GLN A 92 14.67 -1.55 9.09
N THR A 93 15.65 -0.68 8.88
CA THR A 93 16.15 -0.33 7.56
C THR A 93 17.43 -1.10 7.26
N ASN A 94 17.32 -2.11 6.41
CA ASN A 94 18.44 -2.87 5.86
C ASN A 94 18.46 -2.68 4.34
N ASN A 95 19.62 -2.85 3.70
CA ASN A 95 19.76 -2.74 2.23
C ASN A 95 18.73 -3.61 1.46
N PHE A 96 18.34 -4.75 2.01
CA PHE A 96 17.28 -5.60 1.44
C PHE A 96 15.94 -4.87 1.39
N ASN A 97 15.50 -4.27 2.50
CA ASN A 97 14.23 -3.55 2.60
C ASN A 97 14.21 -2.34 1.66
N GLU A 98 15.35 -1.64 1.52
CA GLU A 98 15.49 -0.52 0.60
C GLU A 98 15.30 -0.92 -0.87
N ILE A 99 15.80 -2.10 -1.28
CA ILE A 99 15.60 -2.62 -2.64
C ILE A 99 14.11 -2.83 -2.93
N PHE A 100 13.34 -3.40 -2.00
CA PHE A 100 11.90 -3.60 -2.19
C PHE A 100 11.13 -2.28 -2.18
N GLN A 101 11.49 -1.34 -1.29
CA GLN A 101 10.90 0.00 -1.30
C GLN A 101 11.15 0.71 -2.63
N PHE A 102 12.38 0.63 -3.15
CA PHE A 102 12.72 1.16 -4.48
C PHE A 102 11.89 0.50 -5.59
N LEU A 103 11.73 -0.82 -5.56
CA LEU A 103 10.91 -1.54 -6.54
C LEU A 103 9.45 -1.09 -6.52
N ILE A 104 8.85 -0.92 -5.34
CA ILE A 104 7.47 -0.45 -5.17
C ILE A 104 7.30 0.98 -5.71
N LEU A 105 8.23 1.87 -5.37
CA LEU A 105 8.25 3.25 -5.87
C LEU A 105 8.41 3.30 -7.40
N LEU A 106 9.27 2.45 -7.96
CA LEU A 106 9.46 2.36 -9.42
C LEU A 106 8.18 1.87 -10.11
N CYS A 107 7.56 0.79 -9.62
CA CYS A 107 6.32 0.26 -10.16
C CYS A 107 5.19 1.29 -10.16
N SER A 108 5.06 2.06 -9.08
CA SER A 108 4.02 3.09 -8.98
C SER A 108 4.28 4.31 -9.85
N THR A 109 5.54 4.74 -9.98
CA THR A 109 5.95 5.82 -10.88
C THR A 109 5.63 5.47 -12.34
N LEU A 110 5.79 4.20 -12.73
CA LEU A 110 5.41 3.71 -14.06
C LEU A 110 3.88 3.53 -14.21
N CYS A 111 3.17 3.23 -13.12
CA CYS A 111 1.72 3.03 -13.13
C CYS A 111 0.95 4.30 -13.51
N ILE A 112 1.35 5.47 -12.99
CA ILE A 112 0.67 6.74 -13.24
C ILE A 112 0.61 7.11 -14.74
N PRO A 113 1.72 7.23 -15.49
CA PRO A 113 1.66 7.60 -16.90
C PRO A 113 0.90 6.58 -17.76
N LEU A 114 1.00 5.28 -17.43
CA LEU A 114 0.24 4.23 -18.13
C LEU A 114 -1.28 4.32 -17.88
N SER A 115 -1.69 4.96 -16.77
CA SER A 115 -3.10 5.12 -16.41
C SER A 115 -3.78 6.34 -17.04
N VAL A 116 -3.01 7.34 -17.51
CA VAL A 116 -3.54 8.64 -17.95
C VAL A 116 -4.55 8.47 -19.07
N GLU A 117 -4.17 7.78 -20.15
CA GLU A 117 -5.01 7.58 -21.34
C GLU A 117 -6.31 6.83 -21.01
N TYR A 118 -6.24 5.85 -20.10
CA TYR A 118 -7.43 5.11 -19.66
C TYR A 118 -8.39 5.99 -18.86
N ILE A 119 -7.87 6.82 -17.95
CA ILE A 119 -8.70 7.67 -17.10
C ILE A 119 -9.37 8.76 -17.94
N GLU A 120 -8.65 9.31 -18.93
CA GLU A 120 -9.20 10.26 -19.90
C GLU A 120 -10.33 9.62 -20.73
N CYS A 121 -10.16 8.40 -21.25
CA CYS A 121 -11.23 7.71 -21.99
C CYS A 121 -12.45 7.31 -21.11
N THR A 122 -12.33 7.27 -19.78
CA THR A 122 -13.41 6.83 -18.88
C THR A 122 -14.16 7.95 -18.16
N GLU A 123 -13.71 9.20 -18.29
CA GLU A 123 -14.30 10.38 -17.66
C GLU A 123 -14.51 10.25 -16.14
N MET A 124 -13.62 9.50 -15.47
CA MET A 124 -13.69 9.27 -14.02
C MET A 124 -12.78 10.23 -13.24
N ALA A 125 -13.05 10.40 -11.95
CA ALA A 125 -12.33 11.32 -11.07
C ALA A 125 -10.86 10.90 -10.87
N ILE A 126 -9.96 11.54 -11.61
CA ILE A 126 -8.50 11.30 -11.58
C ILE A 126 -7.93 11.32 -10.16
N THR A 127 -8.44 12.22 -9.31
CA THR A 127 -7.99 12.35 -7.91
C THR A 127 -8.21 11.06 -7.11
N GLU A 128 -9.38 10.41 -7.24
CA GLU A 128 -9.68 9.17 -6.52
C GLU A 128 -8.67 8.08 -6.89
N PHE A 129 -8.35 7.98 -8.18
CA PHE A 129 -7.35 7.03 -8.69
C PHE A 129 -5.96 7.29 -8.10
N LEU A 130 -5.47 8.53 -8.20
CA LEU A 130 -4.15 8.91 -7.71
C LEU A 130 -4.03 8.74 -6.19
N LEU A 131 -5.10 9.04 -5.45
CA LEU A 131 -5.17 8.83 -4.02
C LEU A 131 -4.99 7.35 -3.65
N PHE A 132 -5.72 6.45 -4.32
CA PHE A 132 -5.60 5.01 -4.04
C PHE A 132 -4.22 4.46 -4.41
N VAL A 133 -3.62 4.91 -5.52
CA VAL A 133 -2.27 4.50 -5.91
C VAL A 133 -1.23 4.97 -4.89
N LEU A 134 -1.25 6.24 -4.49
CA LEU A 134 -0.31 6.79 -3.51
C LEU A 134 -0.51 6.20 -2.10
N THR A 135 -1.75 5.89 -1.72
CA THR A 135 -2.02 5.23 -0.44
C THR A 135 -1.53 3.78 -0.46
N ALA A 136 -1.72 3.07 -1.58
CA ALA A 136 -1.20 1.72 -1.76
C ALA A 136 0.33 1.70 -1.69
N THR A 137 1.02 2.62 -2.37
CA THR A 137 2.49 2.68 -2.32
C THR A 137 3.02 2.91 -0.93
N LEU A 138 2.38 3.82 -0.18
CA LEU A 138 2.70 4.07 1.22
C LEU A 138 2.55 2.79 2.05
N GLY A 139 1.44 2.07 1.91
CA GLY A 139 1.25 0.78 2.58
C GLY A 139 2.33 -0.25 2.22
N GLY A 140 2.71 -0.33 0.95
CA GLY A 140 3.80 -1.19 0.49
C GLY A 140 5.17 -0.81 1.07
N MET A 141 5.47 0.48 1.19
CA MET A 141 6.73 0.96 1.77
C MET A 141 6.85 0.63 3.27
N PHE A 142 5.77 0.81 4.03
CA PHE A 142 5.73 0.43 5.45
C PHE A 142 5.88 -1.09 5.64
N LEU A 143 5.30 -1.89 4.75
CA LEU A 143 5.45 -3.35 4.79
C LEU A 143 6.92 -3.78 4.66
N CYS A 144 7.70 -3.14 3.79
CA CYS A 144 9.10 -3.49 3.59
C CYS A 144 9.98 -3.29 4.83
N GLY A 145 9.63 -2.35 5.72
CA GLY A 145 10.40 -2.08 6.94
C GLY A 145 9.76 -2.64 8.23
N ALA A 146 8.63 -3.34 8.11
CA ALA A 146 7.88 -3.84 9.26
C ALA A 146 8.64 -4.96 9.99
N ASN A 147 8.82 -4.81 11.31
CA ASN A 147 9.44 -5.83 12.17
C ASN A 147 8.49 -6.38 13.25
N ASP A 148 7.29 -5.81 13.38
CA ASP A 148 6.27 -6.17 14.35
C ASP A 148 5.04 -6.78 13.66
N LEU A 149 4.37 -7.72 14.35
CA LEU A 149 3.17 -8.40 13.84
C LEU A 149 2.05 -7.41 13.43
N ILE A 150 1.93 -6.29 14.14
CA ILE A 150 0.88 -5.30 13.89
C ILE A 150 1.14 -4.59 12.56
N THR A 151 2.34 -4.05 12.33
CA THR A 151 2.66 -3.41 11.05
C THR A 151 2.61 -4.40 9.89
N ILE A 152 3.07 -5.64 10.09
CA ILE A 152 2.96 -6.71 9.09
C ILE A 152 1.50 -7.04 8.75
N PHE A 153 0.56 -6.82 9.67
CA PHE A 153 -0.87 -6.94 9.37
C PHE A 153 -1.42 -5.67 8.70
N VAL A 154 -1.21 -4.50 9.29
CA VAL A 154 -1.86 -3.24 8.88
C VAL A 154 -1.38 -2.76 7.53
N ALA A 155 -0.09 -2.90 7.22
CA ALA A 155 0.48 -2.38 5.97
C ALA A 155 -0.05 -3.12 4.72
N PRO A 156 -0.08 -4.48 4.66
CA PRO A 156 -0.73 -5.19 3.57
C PRO A 156 -2.25 -5.03 3.52
N GLU A 157 -2.92 -4.80 4.64
CA GLU A 157 -4.35 -4.50 4.65
C GLU A 157 -4.62 -3.16 3.98
N CYS A 158 -3.87 -2.11 4.34
CA CYS A 158 -3.96 -0.80 3.70
C CYS A 158 -3.72 -0.90 2.19
N PHE A 159 -2.65 -1.59 1.77
CA PHE A 159 -2.38 -1.87 0.36
C PHE A 159 -3.56 -2.58 -0.33
N SER A 160 -4.11 -3.62 0.31
CA SER A 160 -5.18 -4.42 -0.26
C SER A 160 -6.51 -3.66 -0.37
N LEU A 161 -6.87 -2.84 0.62
CA LEU A 161 -8.09 -2.02 0.57
C LEU A 161 -8.03 -1.03 -0.59
N CYS A 162 -6.89 -0.38 -0.81
CA CYS A 162 -6.69 0.48 -1.98
C CYS A 162 -6.81 -0.29 -3.29
N SER A 163 -6.25 -1.51 -3.35
CA SER A 163 -6.39 -2.38 -4.53
C SER A 163 -7.84 -2.81 -4.79
N TYR A 164 -8.61 -3.12 -3.74
CA TYR A 164 -10.03 -3.43 -3.85
C TYR A 164 -10.81 -2.25 -4.43
N LEU A 165 -10.58 -1.04 -3.91
CA LEU A 165 -11.21 0.17 -4.41
C LEU A 165 -10.82 0.46 -5.86
N LEU A 166 -9.55 0.25 -6.23
CA LEU A 166 -9.07 0.43 -7.60
C LEU A 166 -9.68 -0.58 -8.58
N SER A 167 -9.94 -1.81 -8.14
CA SER A 167 -10.64 -2.81 -8.95
C SER A 167 -12.08 -2.39 -9.28
N GLY A 168 -12.70 -1.60 -8.40
CA GLY A 168 -14.07 -1.10 -8.52
C GLY A 168 -14.16 0.31 -9.09
N TYR A 169 -13.06 0.81 -9.66
CA TYR A 169 -12.97 2.20 -10.11
C TYR A 169 -14.08 2.52 -11.14
N THR A 170 -14.38 1.59 -12.05
CA THR A 170 -15.49 1.73 -13.01
C THR A 170 -16.85 1.44 -12.37
N LYS A 171 -17.35 2.34 -11.52
CA LYS A 171 -18.57 2.18 -10.71
C LYS A 171 -19.83 1.79 -11.52
N ARG A 172 -19.90 2.17 -12.80
CA ARG A 172 -21.04 1.90 -13.70
C ARG A 172 -21.02 0.51 -14.34
N ASP A 173 -19.89 -0.21 -14.28
CA ASP A 173 -19.77 -1.53 -14.89
C ASP A 173 -20.11 -2.64 -13.89
N VAL A 174 -21.14 -3.40 -14.19
CA VAL A 174 -21.57 -4.56 -13.38
C VAL A 174 -20.43 -5.56 -13.23
N ARG A 175 -19.60 -5.74 -14.27
CA ARG A 175 -18.48 -6.67 -14.24
C ARG A 175 -17.37 -6.24 -13.26
N SER A 176 -17.07 -4.94 -13.25
CA SER A 176 -16.10 -4.35 -12.32
C SER A 176 -16.60 -4.51 -10.89
N ASN A 177 -17.88 -4.24 -10.64
CA ASN A 177 -18.49 -4.36 -9.32
C ASN A 177 -18.54 -5.80 -8.81
N GLU A 178 -18.84 -6.77 -9.67
CA GLU A 178 -18.79 -8.19 -9.34
C GLU A 178 -17.37 -8.62 -8.95
N ALA A 179 -16.38 -8.24 -9.76
CA ALA A 179 -14.96 -8.52 -9.49
C ALA A 179 -14.51 -7.92 -8.16
N THR A 180 -14.82 -6.65 -7.88
CA THR A 180 -14.49 -5.98 -6.62
C THR A 180 -15.12 -6.66 -5.42
N THR A 181 -16.40 -7.02 -5.52
CA THR A 181 -17.11 -7.69 -4.42
C THR A 181 -16.48 -9.05 -4.12
N LYS A 182 -16.18 -9.85 -5.15
CA LYS A 182 -15.46 -11.12 -5.00
C LYS A 182 -14.07 -10.91 -4.39
N TYR A 183 -13.34 -9.90 -4.87
CA TYR A 183 -11.98 -9.64 -4.41
C TYR A 183 -11.95 -9.22 -2.94
N LEU A 184 -12.84 -8.31 -2.54
CA LEU A 184 -12.98 -7.84 -1.17
C LEU A 184 -13.37 -8.98 -0.22
N LEU A 185 -14.35 -9.82 -0.59
CA LEU A 185 -14.81 -10.92 0.26
C LEU A 185 -13.73 -11.99 0.46
N MET A 186 -13.10 -12.41 -0.64
CA MET A 186 -12.02 -13.41 -0.57
C MET A 186 -10.78 -12.84 0.14
N GLY A 187 -10.49 -11.56 -0.10
CA GLY A 187 -9.48 -10.78 0.60
C GLY A 187 -9.69 -10.75 2.11
N GLY A 188 -10.85 -10.27 2.56
CA GLY A 188 -11.19 -10.21 3.98
C GLY A 188 -11.21 -11.58 4.67
N ALA A 189 -11.64 -12.63 3.96
CA ALA A 189 -11.54 -14.01 4.46
C ALA A 189 -10.07 -14.43 4.69
N SER A 190 -9.18 -14.13 3.73
CA SER A 190 -7.75 -14.42 3.86
C SER A 190 -7.09 -13.64 5.01
N SER A 191 -7.45 -12.36 5.17
CA SER A 191 -6.96 -11.50 6.25
C SER A 191 -7.41 -12.01 7.61
N SER A 192 -8.65 -12.51 7.72
CA SER A 192 -9.16 -13.12 8.94
C SER A 192 -8.37 -14.37 9.34
N ILE A 193 -8.03 -15.22 8.36
CA ILE A 193 -7.19 -16.42 8.59
C ILE A 193 -5.77 -16.01 9.01
N LEU A 194 -5.22 -14.96 8.40
CA LEU A 194 -3.90 -14.43 8.73
C LEU A 194 -3.84 -13.89 10.18
N VAL A 195 -4.81 -13.08 10.59
CA VAL A 195 -4.92 -12.56 11.97
C VAL A 195 -5.09 -13.69 12.98
N TYR A 196 -5.85 -14.73 12.63
CA TYR A 196 -5.97 -15.92 13.47
C TYR A 196 -4.60 -16.58 13.70
N GLY A 197 -3.77 -16.69 12.67
CA GLY A 197 -2.40 -17.17 12.80
C GLY A 197 -1.52 -16.28 13.69
N PHE A 198 -1.62 -14.95 13.54
CA PHE A 198 -0.91 -13.99 14.39
C PHE A 198 -1.35 -14.06 15.86
N SER A 199 -2.63 -14.25 16.13
CA SER A 199 -3.14 -14.44 17.49
C SER A 199 -2.54 -15.67 18.17
N TRP A 200 -2.33 -16.77 17.43
CA TRP A 200 -1.68 -17.96 17.97
C TRP A 200 -0.19 -17.74 18.26
N LEU A 201 0.54 -17.04 17.39
CA LEU A 201 1.94 -16.68 17.62
C LEU A 201 2.08 -15.78 18.85
N TYR A 202 1.25 -14.74 18.93
CA TYR A 202 1.21 -13.80 20.05
C TYR A 202 0.97 -14.52 21.38
N GLY A 203 -0.04 -15.39 21.43
CA GLY A 203 -0.37 -16.16 22.64
C GLY A 203 0.74 -17.16 23.02
N SER A 204 1.35 -17.83 22.04
CA SER A 204 2.41 -18.81 22.29
C SER A 204 3.74 -18.16 22.71
N SER A 205 3.97 -16.91 22.30
CA SER A 205 5.15 -16.13 22.67
C SER A 205 5.10 -15.53 24.08
N GLY A 206 3.94 -15.56 24.74
CA GLY A 206 3.76 -14.89 26.03
C GLY A 206 3.39 -13.40 25.94
N GLY A 207 2.96 -12.93 24.76
CA GLY A 207 2.46 -11.56 24.58
C GLY A 207 3.41 -10.60 23.85
N GLU A 208 4.46 -11.11 23.21
CA GLU A 208 5.39 -10.28 22.43
C GLU A 208 4.88 -10.04 21.00
N ILE A 209 5.22 -8.88 20.45
CA ILE A 209 4.73 -8.40 19.15
C ILE A 209 5.86 -8.27 18.13
N GLU A 210 7.09 -8.01 18.59
CA GLU A 210 8.27 -7.92 17.73
C GLU A 210 8.72 -9.32 17.28
N LEU A 211 9.07 -9.47 16.00
CA LEU A 211 9.46 -10.76 15.41
C LEU A 211 10.61 -11.44 16.16
N GLN A 212 11.60 -10.67 16.59
CA GLN A 212 12.77 -11.20 17.32
C GLN A 212 12.38 -11.71 18.71
N GLU A 213 11.53 -10.96 19.41
CA GLU A 213 11.02 -11.33 20.73
C GLU A 213 10.09 -12.54 20.64
N ILE A 214 9.29 -12.65 19.57
CA ILE A 214 8.45 -13.81 19.32
C ILE A 214 9.28 -15.09 19.21
N VAL A 215 10.36 -15.06 18.44
CA VAL A 215 11.26 -16.21 18.31
C VAL A 215 11.86 -16.58 19.67
N ASN A 216 12.31 -15.60 20.44
CA ASN A 216 12.85 -15.83 21.78
C ASN A 216 11.80 -16.39 22.75
N GLY A 217 10.58 -15.86 22.72
CA GLY A 217 9.45 -16.33 23.53
C GLY A 217 9.06 -17.77 23.21
N LEU A 218 9.05 -18.14 21.93
CA LEU A 218 8.80 -19.52 21.49
C LEU A 218 9.88 -20.51 21.97
N ILE A 219 11.14 -20.09 21.98
CA ILE A 219 12.26 -20.91 22.47
C ILE A 219 12.16 -21.08 23.99
N ASN A 220 11.92 -19.98 24.72
CA ASN A 220 11.86 -19.98 26.18
C ASN A 220 10.69 -20.80 26.73
N THR A 221 9.54 -20.75 26.05
CA THR A 221 8.35 -21.54 26.41
C THR A 221 8.43 -23.00 25.96
N GLN A 222 9.47 -23.39 25.21
CA GLN A 222 9.61 -24.71 24.57
C GLN A 222 8.42 -25.09 23.69
N MET A 223 7.62 -24.11 23.26
CA MET A 223 6.39 -24.34 22.50
C MET A 223 6.65 -24.57 21.02
N TYR A 224 7.88 -24.43 20.52
CA TYR A 224 8.23 -24.50 19.09
C TYR A 224 7.74 -25.76 18.35
N ASN A 225 7.59 -26.89 19.05
CA ASN A 225 7.05 -28.16 18.51
C ASN A 225 5.56 -28.39 18.83
N SER A 226 4.87 -27.41 19.40
CA SER A 226 3.46 -27.53 19.73
C SER A 226 2.60 -27.53 18.46
N PRO A 227 1.47 -28.27 18.45
CA PRO A 227 0.55 -28.25 17.32
C PRO A 227 -0.06 -26.86 17.07
N GLY A 228 -0.12 -25.99 18.09
CA GLY A 228 -0.61 -24.62 17.97
C GLY A 228 0.22 -23.76 17.02
N ILE A 229 1.55 -23.90 17.04
CA ILE A 229 2.44 -23.16 16.13
C ILE A 229 2.33 -23.68 14.71
N SER A 230 2.14 -25.00 14.53
CA SER A 230 1.87 -25.55 13.20
C SER A 230 0.58 -24.94 12.60
N ILE A 231 -0.48 -24.83 13.40
CA ILE A 231 -1.73 -24.17 12.98
C ILE A 231 -1.48 -22.69 12.64
N ALA A 232 -0.68 -21.98 13.45
CA ALA A 232 -0.33 -20.59 13.21
C ALA A 232 0.40 -20.40 11.87
N LEU A 233 1.44 -21.20 11.63
CA LEU A 233 2.23 -21.16 10.39
C LEU A 233 1.39 -21.50 9.16
N ILE A 234 0.51 -22.51 9.25
CA ILE A 234 -0.41 -22.85 8.16
C ILE A 234 -1.35 -21.68 7.88
N SER A 235 -1.94 -21.10 8.91
CA SER A 235 -2.88 -19.96 8.77
C SER A 235 -2.21 -18.74 8.14
N ILE A 236 -0.98 -18.40 8.58
CA ILE A 236 -0.18 -17.32 8.00
C ILE A 236 0.17 -17.62 6.53
N THR A 237 0.59 -18.85 6.23
CA THR A 237 0.93 -19.26 4.86
C THR A 237 -0.28 -19.19 3.93
N VAL A 238 -1.46 -19.57 4.40
CA VAL A 238 -2.72 -19.45 3.64
C VAL A 238 -3.08 -17.98 3.42
N GLY A 239 -2.99 -17.14 4.45
CA GLY A 239 -3.30 -15.71 4.34
C GLY A 239 -2.37 -14.96 3.39
N ILE A 240 -1.05 -15.16 3.53
CA ILE A 240 -0.04 -14.57 2.63
C ILE A 240 -0.15 -15.19 1.23
N GLY A 241 -0.37 -16.50 1.15
CA GLY A 241 -0.56 -17.23 -0.10
C GLY A 241 -1.77 -16.73 -0.89
N PHE A 242 -2.83 -16.28 -0.24
CA PHE A 242 -3.94 -15.65 -0.95
C PHE A 242 -3.54 -14.30 -1.57
N LYS A 243 -2.83 -13.44 -0.83
CA LYS A 243 -2.37 -12.13 -1.31
C LYS A 243 -1.36 -12.24 -2.46
N LEU A 244 -0.53 -13.29 -2.47
CA LEU A 244 0.45 -13.56 -3.53
C LEU A 244 -0.12 -14.37 -4.71
N SER A 245 -1.29 -14.97 -4.58
CA SER A 245 -1.89 -15.83 -5.62
C SER A 245 -1.07 -17.01 -6.19
N PRO A 246 -0.11 -17.67 -5.50
CA PRO A 246 0.38 -18.98 -5.96
C PRO A 246 -0.73 -20.04 -5.97
N ALA A 247 -0.56 -21.08 -6.79
CA ALA A 247 -1.42 -22.27 -6.69
C ALA A 247 -1.29 -22.91 -5.30
N PRO A 248 -2.40 -23.27 -4.62
CA PRO A 248 -3.80 -23.35 -5.07
C PRO A 248 -4.66 -22.08 -4.86
N PHE A 249 -4.12 -20.99 -4.30
CA PHE A 249 -4.86 -19.79 -3.87
C PHE A 249 -5.14 -18.75 -4.99
N HIS A 250 -4.95 -19.12 -6.26
CA HIS A 250 -5.05 -18.23 -7.43
C HIS A 250 -6.48 -18.07 -7.99
N GLN A 251 -7.50 -18.65 -7.34
CA GLN A 251 -8.87 -18.73 -7.87
C GLN A 251 -9.51 -17.36 -8.11
N TRP A 252 -9.15 -16.34 -7.33
CA TRP A 252 -9.69 -14.99 -7.46
C TRP A 252 -9.03 -14.20 -8.61
N THR A 253 -7.77 -14.51 -8.94
CA THR A 253 -6.96 -13.78 -9.92
C THR A 253 -7.61 -13.69 -11.31
N PRO A 254 -8.09 -14.77 -11.96
CA PRO A 254 -8.66 -14.66 -13.30
C PRO A 254 -9.89 -13.76 -13.34
N ASP A 255 -10.82 -13.92 -12.40
CA ASP A 255 -12.07 -13.16 -12.33
C ASP A 255 -11.83 -11.66 -12.15
N VAL A 256 -10.91 -11.30 -11.26
CA VAL A 256 -10.59 -9.89 -10.98
C VAL A 256 -9.92 -9.24 -12.19
N TYR A 257 -8.97 -9.91 -12.83
CA TYR A 257 -8.27 -9.35 -13.99
C TYR A 257 -9.20 -9.20 -15.19
N GLU A 258 -10.23 -10.04 -15.31
CA GLU A 258 -11.20 -9.92 -16.40
C GLU A 258 -12.23 -8.81 -16.14
N GLY A 259 -12.59 -8.57 -14.87
CA GLY A 259 -13.53 -7.52 -14.47
C GLY A 259 -12.94 -6.12 -14.48
N VAL A 260 -11.63 -6.00 -14.21
CA VAL A 260 -10.97 -4.70 -14.14
C VAL A 260 -10.49 -4.28 -15.53
N ARG A 261 -11.26 -3.41 -16.20
CA ARG A 261 -10.91 -2.86 -17.52
C ARG A 261 -9.56 -2.13 -17.55
N PHE A 262 -9.20 -1.48 -16.45
CA PHE A 262 -7.91 -0.81 -16.26
C PHE A 262 -6.70 -1.75 -16.36
N VAL A 263 -6.82 -2.98 -15.86
CA VAL A 263 -5.76 -4.00 -15.87
C VAL A 263 -5.52 -4.57 -17.28
N ARG A 264 -6.39 -4.27 -18.25
CA ARG A 264 -6.22 -4.70 -19.64
C ARG A 264 -5.09 -3.97 -20.37
N GLN A 265 -4.72 -2.77 -19.94
CA GLN A 265 -3.67 -1.94 -20.57
C GLN A 265 -2.37 -1.88 -19.77
N ILE A 266 -2.39 -2.16 -18.46
CA ILE A 266 -1.20 -2.02 -17.61
C ILE A 266 -0.62 -3.40 -17.27
N PRO A 267 0.66 -3.66 -17.61
CA PRO A 267 1.38 -4.75 -16.99
C PRO A 267 1.69 -4.33 -15.55
N THR A 268 1.02 -4.96 -14.58
CA THR A 268 1.55 -5.21 -13.23
C THR A 268 2.01 -3.99 -12.40
N SER A 269 1.09 -3.42 -11.62
CA SER A 269 1.42 -2.77 -10.33
C SER A 269 0.76 -3.45 -9.13
N ILE A 270 -0.30 -4.24 -9.34
CA ILE A 270 -1.06 -4.94 -8.29
C ILE A 270 -0.62 -6.40 -8.07
N SER A 271 0.16 -7.00 -8.97
CA SER A 271 0.76 -8.32 -8.75
C SER A 271 2.21 -8.38 -9.22
N ILE A 272 3.15 -8.40 -8.28
CA ILE A 272 4.51 -8.91 -8.54
C ILE A 272 4.50 -10.45 -8.61
N SER A 273 3.35 -11.10 -8.49
CA SER A 273 3.21 -12.55 -8.64
C SER A 273 2.42 -12.96 -9.89
N SER A 274 3.15 -13.62 -10.79
CA SER A 274 2.70 -14.74 -11.63
C SER A 274 1.97 -14.46 -12.96
N GLN A 275 2.73 -14.69 -14.06
CA GLN A 275 2.33 -15.40 -15.28
C GLN A 275 1.51 -14.74 -16.44
N ARG A 276 1.55 -13.42 -16.69
CA ARG A 276 0.87 -12.87 -17.90
C ARG A 276 1.60 -11.82 -18.75
N CYS A 277 2.93 -11.89 -18.88
CA CYS A 277 3.67 -11.05 -19.84
C CYS A 277 3.57 -11.49 -21.33
N LEU A 278 2.97 -12.63 -21.67
CA LEU A 278 3.04 -13.19 -23.04
C LEU A 278 1.94 -12.77 -24.02
N ASN A 279 0.96 -11.94 -23.64
CA ASN A 279 -0.13 -11.51 -24.53
C ASN A 279 -0.23 -9.99 -24.74
N PHE A 280 0.87 -9.27 -24.54
CA PHE A 280 0.91 -7.80 -24.65
C PHE A 280 0.58 -7.27 -26.05
N SER A 281 0.89 -8.03 -27.12
CA SER A 281 0.65 -7.59 -28.51
C SER A 281 -0.81 -7.71 -28.99
N LYS A 282 -1.64 -8.54 -28.35
CA LYS A 282 -3.06 -8.71 -28.73
C LYS A 282 -4.00 -7.77 -27.98
N LEU A 283 -3.55 -7.16 -26.89
CA LEU A 283 -4.38 -6.33 -26.01
C LEU A 283 -4.37 -4.85 -26.41
N HIS A 284 -3.30 -4.37 -27.07
CA HIS A 284 -3.25 -3.01 -27.60
C HIS A 284 -4.32 -2.78 -28.69
N GLY A 285 -4.54 -3.77 -29.57
CA GLY A 285 -5.49 -3.63 -30.69
C GLY A 285 -6.98 -3.56 -30.33
N HIS A 286 -7.39 -3.98 -29.12
CA HIS A 286 -8.80 -3.95 -28.70
C HIS A 286 -9.16 -2.73 -27.84
N ALA A 287 -8.17 -1.97 -27.38
CA ALA A 287 -8.39 -0.69 -26.71
C ALA A 287 -8.53 0.45 -27.74
N GLU A 288 -7.75 0.42 -28.83
CA GLU A 288 -7.90 1.34 -29.96
C GLU A 288 -9.30 1.30 -30.57
N GLU A 289 -9.88 0.09 -30.69
CA GLU A 289 -11.20 -0.13 -31.32
C GLU A 289 -12.38 0.49 -30.54
N LYS A 290 -12.18 0.93 -29.29
CA LYS A 290 -13.21 1.59 -28.47
C LYS A 290 -12.96 3.07 -28.19
N CYS A 291 -11.71 3.55 -28.13
CA CYS A 291 -11.46 5.01 -28.07
C CYS A 291 -11.58 5.66 -29.46
N TYR A 292 -11.48 4.89 -30.57
CA TYR A 292 -11.84 5.33 -31.92
C TYR A 292 -12.89 4.39 -32.53
N PRO A 293 -14.19 4.58 -32.26
CA PRO A 293 -15.19 3.94 -33.10
C PRO A 293 -15.01 4.51 -34.51
N HIS A 294 -14.59 3.66 -35.45
CA HIS A 294 -14.48 4.02 -36.86
C HIS A 294 -15.67 4.90 -37.30
N SER A 295 -15.38 6.14 -37.65
CA SER A 295 -16.23 6.99 -38.49
C SER A 295 -16.09 6.56 -39.94
#